data_AF-A0A8S0Q562-F1
#
_entry.id   AF-A0A8S0Q562-F1
#
_cell.length_a   1.000
_cell.length_b   1.000
_cell.length_c   1.000
_cell.angle_alpha   90.00
_cell.angle_beta   90.00
_cell.angle_gamma   90.00
#
_symmetry.space_group_name_H-M   'P 1'
#
loop_
_entity.id
_entity.type
_entity.pdbx_description
1 polymer ?
#
loop_
_entity_poly.entity_id
_entity_poly.type
_entity_poly.pdbx_seq_one_letter_code
_entity_poly.pdbx_strand_id
1 'polypeptide(L)'
;MVTPRFNSAQVAPELIAEHTVCALQHTMPVLVPAMVFLSSGQSEEEATLNLNAMNKLKTKKLWTLSFSFGRALQQSTLKNWTGKDENIKKAQDALLTRCKANSEATLGTYRDSGALSEDTSESLHVKDYKY
;
A
#
# COMPACT_ATOMS: atom_id res chain seq x y z
N MET A 1 -7.28 -3.98 -3.43
CA MET A 1 -7.88 -2.71 -3.91
C MET A 1 -8.49 -2.98 -5.26
N VAL A 2 -9.50 -2.21 -5.66
CA VAL A 2 -10.07 -2.27 -7.01
C VAL A 2 -9.22 -1.37 -7.91
N THR A 3 -8.39 -1.99 -8.75
CA THR A 3 -7.45 -1.28 -9.62
C THR A 3 -7.64 -1.70 -11.07
N PRO A 4 -7.20 -0.89 -12.04
CA PRO A 4 -7.05 -1.34 -13.41
C PRO A 4 -6.12 -2.56 -13.52
N ARG A 5 -6.20 -3.27 -14.65
CA ARG A 5 -5.31 -4.38 -14.96
C ARG A 5 -3.87 -3.86 -15.11
N PHE A 6 -2.88 -4.70 -14.82
CA PHE A 6 -1.45 -4.38 -14.85
C PHE A 6 -0.94 -3.65 -16.12
N ASN A 7 -1.52 -3.92 -17.30
CA ASN A 7 -1.14 -3.26 -18.58
C ASN A 7 -2.10 -2.15 -19.02
N SER A 8 -2.99 -1.71 -18.15
CA SER A 8 -3.88 -0.58 -18.39
C SER A 8 -3.22 0.72 -17.95
N ALA A 9 -3.75 1.87 -18.40
CA ALA A 9 -3.29 3.16 -17.94
C ALA A 9 -3.37 3.27 -16.41
N GLN A 10 -2.33 3.81 -15.79
CA GLN A 10 -2.36 4.16 -14.38
C GLN A 10 -3.44 5.22 -14.13
N VAL A 11 -4.06 5.14 -12.96
CA VAL A 11 -5.16 6.03 -12.56
C VAL A 11 -4.83 6.68 -11.23
N ALA A 12 -5.47 7.80 -10.94
CA ALA A 12 -5.28 8.51 -9.70
C ALA A 12 -5.72 7.66 -8.48
N PRO A 13 -5.02 7.75 -7.34
CA PRO A 13 -5.38 7.06 -6.11
C PRO A 13 -6.82 7.31 -5.64
N GLU A 14 -7.35 8.50 -5.91
CA GLU A 14 -8.73 8.88 -5.59
C GLU A 14 -9.74 8.01 -6.32
N LEU A 15 -9.49 7.69 -7.60
CA LEU A 15 -10.38 6.84 -8.40
C LEU A 15 -10.37 5.40 -7.88
N ILE A 16 -9.19 4.89 -7.50
CA ILE A 16 -9.03 3.57 -6.87
C ILE A 16 -9.78 3.54 -5.53
N ALA A 17 -9.68 4.62 -4.76
CA ALA A 17 -10.35 4.74 -3.48
C ALA A 17 -11.87 4.71 -3.61
N GLU A 18 -12.43 5.49 -4.54
CA GLU A 18 -13.86 5.53 -4.82
C GLU A 18 -14.40 4.15 -5.22
N HIS A 19 -13.77 3.50 -6.19
CA HIS A 19 -14.21 2.19 -6.68
C HIS A 19 -14.06 1.11 -5.60
N THR A 20 -12.97 1.15 -4.81
CA THR A 20 -12.75 0.18 -3.74
C THR A 20 -13.76 0.33 -2.63
N VAL A 21 -13.99 1.55 -2.13
CA VAL A 21 -14.94 1.78 -1.03
C VAL A 21 -16.37 1.52 -1.49
N CYS A 22 -16.73 1.90 -2.72
CA CYS A 22 -18.02 1.59 -3.33
C CYS A 22 -18.27 0.07 -3.39
N ALA A 23 -17.27 -0.72 -3.83
CA ALA A 23 -17.40 -2.17 -3.86
C ALA A 23 -17.59 -2.77 -2.46
N LEU A 24 -16.86 -2.27 -1.44
CA LEU A 24 -17.03 -2.74 -0.06
C LEU A 24 -18.40 -2.37 0.50
N GLN A 25 -18.90 -1.17 0.23
CA GLN A 25 -20.23 -0.73 0.68
C GLN A 25 -21.37 -1.62 0.14
N HIS A 26 -21.22 -2.16 -1.07
CA HIS A 26 -22.22 -3.04 -1.68
C HIS A 26 -22.16 -4.50 -1.20
N THR A 27 -21.04 -4.94 -0.64
CA THR A 27 -20.77 -6.38 -0.43
C THR A 27 -20.44 -6.75 1.01
N MET A 28 -19.87 -5.83 1.78
CA MET A 28 -19.35 -6.15 3.10
C MET A 28 -20.41 -5.94 4.19
N PRO A 29 -20.60 -6.92 5.09
CA PRO A 29 -21.42 -6.75 6.28
C PRO A 29 -20.78 -5.79 7.27
N VAL A 30 -21.60 -4.98 7.95
CA VAL A 30 -21.16 -4.01 8.97
C VAL A 30 -20.54 -4.66 10.21
N LEU A 31 -20.76 -5.96 10.41
CA LEU A 31 -20.21 -6.74 11.53
C LEU A 31 -18.71 -7.02 11.38
N VAL A 32 -18.18 -6.93 10.17
CA VAL A 32 -16.74 -7.07 9.96
C VAL A 32 -16.06 -5.87 10.64
N PRO A 33 -14.99 -6.05 11.42
CA PRO A 33 -14.35 -4.92 12.11
C PRO A 33 -13.38 -4.15 11.20
N ALA A 34 -12.67 -4.87 10.31
CA ALA A 34 -11.59 -4.28 9.52
C ALA A 34 -11.40 -4.99 8.18
N MET A 35 -10.96 -4.23 7.18
CA MET A 35 -10.46 -4.72 5.89
C MET A 35 -8.97 -4.44 5.82
N VAL A 36 -8.17 -5.49 5.66
CA VAL A 36 -6.72 -5.38 5.46
C VAL A 36 -6.38 -5.66 4.00
N PHE A 37 -5.90 -4.64 3.30
CA PHE A 37 -5.64 -4.75 1.87
C PHE A 37 -4.30 -5.42 1.59
N LEU A 38 -4.28 -6.26 0.55
CA LEU A 38 -3.06 -6.79 -0.06
C LEU A 38 -2.49 -5.75 -1.03
N SER A 39 -1.16 -5.59 -1.05
CA SER A 39 -0.48 -4.68 -2.00
C SER A 39 -0.40 -5.25 -3.42
N SER A 40 -0.39 -6.58 -3.56
CA SER A 40 -0.23 -7.28 -4.83
C SER A 40 1.02 -6.82 -5.59
N GLY A 41 0.90 -6.37 -6.85
CA GLY A 41 2.00 -5.89 -7.69
C GLY A 41 2.23 -4.38 -7.65
N GLN A 42 1.52 -3.64 -6.80
CA GLN A 42 1.73 -2.20 -6.62
C GLN A 42 3.13 -1.94 -6.07
N SER A 43 3.68 -0.78 -6.40
CA SER A 43 4.90 -0.29 -5.75
C SER A 43 4.67 -0.02 -4.26
N GLU A 44 5.75 0.15 -3.49
CA GLU A 44 5.64 0.48 -2.06
C GLU A 44 4.88 1.80 -1.87
N GLU A 45 5.15 2.78 -2.73
CA GLU A 45 4.52 4.08 -2.66
C GLU A 45 3.07 4.08 -3.18
N GLU A 46 2.81 3.43 -4.30
CA GLU A 46 1.46 3.33 -4.87
C GLU A 46 0.48 2.67 -3.87
N ALA A 47 0.91 1.60 -3.21
CA ALA A 47 0.09 0.94 -2.19
C ALA A 47 -0.24 1.87 -1.01
N THR A 48 0.74 2.68 -0.59
CA THR A 48 0.58 3.64 0.50
C THR A 48 -0.36 4.78 0.09
N LEU A 49 -0.20 5.34 -1.11
CA LEU A 49 -1.03 6.41 -1.64
C LEU A 49 -2.49 5.97 -1.83
N ASN A 50 -2.71 4.77 -2.35
CA ASN A 50 -4.05 4.22 -2.54
C ASN A 50 -4.76 3.97 -1.20
N LEU A 51 -4.04 3.44 -0.19
CA LEU A 51 -4.58 3.27 1.16
C LEU A 51 -4.94 4.63 1.79
N ASN A 52 -4.06 5.62 1.64
CA ASN A 52 -4.26 6.96 2.14
C ASN A 52 -5.49 7.64 1.50
N ALA A 53 -5.65 7.51 0.18
CA ALA A 53 -6.80 8.04 -0.54
C ALA A 53 -8.12 7.42 -0.05
N MET A 54 -8.15 6.09 0.18
CA MET A 54 -9.31 5.42 0.77
C MET A 54 -9.67 5.96 2.16
N ASN A 55 -8.67 6.21 3.01
CA ASN A 55 -8.92 6.75 4.35
C ASN A 55 -9.31 8.24 4.32
N LYS A 56 -8.81 9.03 3.36
CA LYS A 56 -9.22 10.42 3.13
C LYS A 56 -10.63 10.59 2.53
N LEU A 57 -11.10 9.60 1.78
CA LEU A 57 -12.40 9.67 1.08
C LEU A 57 -13.55 9.96 2.07
N LYS A 58 -14.25 11.08 1.88
CA LYS A 58 -15.36 11.49 2.76
C LYS A 58 -16.64 10.74 2.40
N THR A 59 -16.78 9.52 2.91
CA THR A 59 -17.98 8.68 2.75
C THR A 59 -18.17 7.76 3.96
N LYS A 60 -19.31 7.08 4.03
CA LYS A 60 -19.63 6.15 5.11
C LYS A 60 -18.73 4.92 5.03
N LYS A 61 -17.77 4.81 5.94
CA LYS A 61 -16.88 3.66 6.08
C LYS A 61 -17.13 3.07 7.46
N LEU A 62 -17.80 1.92 7.51
CA LEU A 62 -18.16 1.24 8.75
C LEU A 62 -17.07 0.29 9.25
N TRP A 63 -15.98 0.17 8.48
CA TRP A 63 -14.85 -0.72 8.73
C TRP A 63 -13.58 0.10 8.86
N THR A 64 -12.64 -0.37 9.67
CA THR A 64 -11.26 0.11 9.59
C THR A 64 -10.65 -0.35 8.27
N LEU A 65 -10.07 0.58 7.49
CA LEU A 65 -9.33 0.27 6.27
C LEU A 65 -7.83 0.31 6.56
N SER A 66 -7.20 -0.86 6.56
CA SER A 66 -5.79 -1.03 6.91
C SER A 66 -5.05 -1.89 5.88
N PHE A 67 -3.80 -2.25 6.15
CA PHE A 67 -2.92 -2.97 5.23
C PHE A 67 -2.50 -4.33 5.78
N SER A 68 -2.30 -5.26 4.85
CA SER A 68 -1.61 -6.53 5.04
C SER A 68 -0.62 -6.68 3.87
N PHE A 69 0.47 -5.91 3.94
CA PHE A 69 1.44 -5.77 2.85
C PHE A 69 2.66 -6.67 3.06
N GLY A 70 2.99 -7.45 2.02
CA GLY A 70 4.26 -8.17 1.92
C GLY A 70 5.27 -7.33 1.15
N ARG A 71 5.27 -7.47 -0.19
CA ARG A 71 6.22 -6.79 -1.08
C ARG A 71 6.27 -5.27 -0.88
N ALA A 72 5.11 -4.60 -0.75
CA ALA A 72 5.07 -3.14 -0.58
C ALA A 72 5.67 -2.63 0.75
N LEU A 73 5.98 -3.54 1.68
CA LEU A 73 6.56 -3.22 2.98
C LEU A 73 8.02 -3.68 3.08
N GLN A 74 8.43 -4.67 2.28
CA GLN A 74 9.71 -5.36 2.41
C GLN A 74 10.67 -5.12 1.24
N GLN A 75 10.23 -4.62 0.08
CA GLN A 75 11.09 -4.53 -1.11
C GLN A 75 12.33 -3.65 -0.85
N SER A 76 12.14 -2.43 -0.35
CA SER A 76 13.25 -1.52 -0.03
C SER A 76 14.12 -2.05 1.11
N THR A 77 13.52 -2.78 2.05
CA THR A 77 14.23 -3.45 3.15
C THR A 77 15.18 -4.51 2.61
N LEU A 78 14.69 -5.39 1.74
CA LEU A 78 15.48 -6.47 1.13
C LEU A 78 16.59 -5.92 0.22
N LYS A 79 16.28 -4.89 -0.59
CA LYS A 79 17.27 -4.19 -1.42
C LYS A 79 18.39 -3.58 -0.59
N ASN A 80 18.06 -2.94 0.54
CA ASN A 80 19.08 -2.35 1.42
C ASN A 80 19.88 -3.39 2.19
N TRP A 81 19.27 -4.51 2.58
CA TRP A 81 19.95 -5.56 3.34
C TRP A 81 21.00 -6.30 2.50
N THR A 82 20.65 -6.70 1.28
CA THR A 82 21.51 -7.50 0.37
C THR A 82 22.04 -8.82 0.98
N GLY A 83 21.46 -9.29 2.09
CA GLY A 83 21.94 -10.47 2.82
C GLY A 83 23.22 -10.25 3.64
N LYS A 84 23.63 -9.00 3.89
CA LYS A 84 24.86 -8.69 4.64
C LYS A 84 24.55 -8.09 6.01
N ASP A 85 25.23 -8.59 7.04
CA ASP A 85 24.99 -8.16 8.42
C ASP A 85 25.32 -6.68 8.67
N GLU A 86 26.33 -6.15 7.95
CA GLU A 86 26.69 -4.72 7.98
C GLU A 86 25.53 -3.79 7.58
N ASN A 87 24.54 -4.30 6.82
CA ASN A 87 23.41 -3.52 6.33
C ASN A 87 22.13 -3.70 7.16
N ILE A 88 22.16 -4.48 8.25
CA ILE A 88 20.96 -4.74 9.08
C ILE A 88 20.30 -3.43 9.51
N LYS A 89 21.09 -2.47 10.01
CA LYS A 89 20.55 -1.21 10.51
C LYS A 89 19.89 -0.39 9.38
N LYS A 90 20.55 -0.30 8.23
CA LYS A 90 20.03 0.38 7.04
C LYS A 90 18.71 -0.23 6.56
N ALA A 91 18.62 -1.56 6.55
CA ALA A 91 17.41 -2.28 6.18
C ALA A 91 16.27 -2.06 7.19
N GLN A 92 16.55 -2.11 8.50
CA GLN A 92 15.56 -1.83 9.54
C GLN A 92 15.02 -0.39 9.46
N ASP A 93 15.87 0.59 9.14
CA ASP A 93 15.46 1.98 9.00
C ASP A 93 14.55 2.18 7.76
N ALA A 94 14.83 1.46 6.66
CA ALA A 94 13.94 1.41 5.49
C ALA A 94 12.57 0.78 5.84
N LEU A 95 12.58 -0.36 6.54
CA LEU A 95 11.37 -1.03 7.01
C LEU A 95 10.52 -0.09 7.88
N LEU A 96 11.13 0.56 8.86
CA LEU A 96 10.45 1.48 9.76
C LEU A 96 9.83 2.66 9.00
N THR A 97 10.51 3.17 7.98
CA THR A 97 10.01 4.24 7.11
C THR A 97 8.73 3.81 6.39
N ARG A 98 8.68 2.59 5.84
CA ARG A 98 7.48 2.05 5.19
C ARG A 98 6.37 1.70 6.19
N CYS A 99 6.71 1.20 7.38
CA CYS A 99 5.72 0.98 8.44
C CYS A 99 5.06 2.30 8.88
N LYS A 100 5.84 3.37 9.06
CA LYS A 100 5.32 4.70 9.41
C LYS A 100 4.42 5.27 8.32
N ALA A 101 4.87 5.22 7.06
CA ALA A 101 4.11 5.70 5.91
C ALA A 101 2.74 4.99 5.80
N ASN A 102 2.73 3.67 5.91
CA ASN A 102 1.49 2.89 5.89
C ASN A 102 0.62 3.15 7.13
N SER A 103 1.22 3.31 8.31
CA SER A 103 0.48 3.71 9.52
C SER A 103 -0.23 5.05 9.33
N GLU A 104 0.44 6.06 8.79
CA GLU A 104 -0.16 7.37 8.48
C GLU A 104 -1.24 7.26 7.39
N ALA A 105 -1.06 6.36 6.42
CA ALA A 105 -2.05 6.11 5.38
C ALA A 105 -3.34 5.48 5.95
N THR A 106 -3.28 4.69 7.03
CA THR A 106 -4.48 4.21 7.74
C THR A 106 -5.30 5.34 8.35
N LEU A 107 -4.64 6.45 8.70
CA LEU A 107 -5.27 7.64 9.29
C LEU A 107 -5.67 8.68 8.23
N GLY A 108 -5.33 8.44 6.96
CA GLY A 108 -5.52 9.43 5.90
C GLY A 108 -4.64 10.67 6.05
N THR A 109 -3.54 10.57 6.81
CA THR A 109 -2.64 11.70 7.10
C THR A 109 -1.33 11.62 6.34
N TYR A 110 -1.06 10.52 5.64
CA TYR A 110 0.16 10.37 4.87
C TYR A 110 0.25 11.48 3.81
N ARG A 111 1.43 12.11 3.77
CA ARG A 111 1.81 13.10 2.78
C ARG A 111 3.08 12.59 2.13
N ASP A 112 3.04 12.46 0.82
CA ASP A 112 4.25 12.20 0.05
C ASP A 112 5.22 13.35 0.32
N SER A 113 6.33 13.04 1.00
CA SER A 113 7.35 14.02 1.36
C SER A 113 8.37 14.22 0.25
N GLY A 114 8.24 13.51 -0.88
CA GLY A 114 9.22 13.52 -1.98
C GLY A 114 10.60 12.98 -1.58
N ALA A 115 10.77 12.50 -0.35
CA ALA A 115 12.02 12.00 0.21
C ALA A 115 12.28 10.51 -0.12
N LEU A 116 11.55 9.97 -1.09
CA LEU A 116 11.53 8.57 -1.40
C LEU A 116 12.46 8.24 -2.55
N SER A 117 13.32 7.24 -2.34
CA SER A 117 14.21 6.70 -3.36
C SER A 117 13.41 6.12 -4.52
N GLU A 118 13.91 6.25 -5.76
CA GLU A 118 13.33 5.67 -6.99
C GLU A 118 12.87 4.21 -6.80
N ASP A 119 13.60 3.44 -5.98
CA ASP A 119 13.30 2.06 -5.61
C ASP A 119 11.89 1.81 -5.04
N THR A 120 11.26 2.80 -4.42
CA THR A 120 9.94 2.67 -3.77
C THR A 120 8.78 2.82 -4.74
N SER A 121 9.05 3.39 -5.92
CA SER A 121 8.08 3.61 -7.00
C SER A 121 8.07 2.48 -8.03
N GLU A 122 9.02 1.54 -7.94
CA GLU A 122 9.09 0.40 -8.86
C GLU A 122 7.90 -0.56 -8.70
N SER A 123 7.34 -0.99 -9.82
CA SER A 123 6.29 -2.01 -9.80
C SER A 123 6.83 -3.34 -9.27
N LEU A 124 6.05 -3.96 -8.37
CA LEU A 124 6.40 -5.23 -7.72
C LEU A 124 5.64 -6.40 -8.34
N HIS A 125 5.13 -6.24 -9.56
CA HIS A 125 4.43 -7.29 -10.26
C HIS A 125 5.40 -8.36 -10.77
N VAL A 126 5.08 -9.62 -10.49
CA VAL A 126 5.80 -10.78 -11.02
C VAL A 126 4.79 -11.60 -11.83
N LYS A 127 5.07 -11.79 -13.12
CA LYS A 127 4.23 -12.60 -14.01
C LYS A 127 4.23 -14.05 -13.51
N ASP A 128 3.05 -14.66 -13.43
CA ASP A 128 2.86 -16.06 -13.02
C ASP A 128 3.35 -16.40 -11.59
N TYR A 129 3.29 -15.42 -10.67
CA TYR A 129 3.65 -15.63 -9.26
C TYR A 129 2.79 -16.71 -8.59
N LYS A 130 3.43 -17.72 -7.99
CA LYS A 130 2.80 -18.79 -7.22
C LYS A 130 3.21 -18.67 -5.75
N TYR A 131 2.24 -18.81 -4.85
CA TYR A 131 2.46 -18.86 -3.40
C TYR A 131 3.01 -20.22 -2.98
#